data_AF-A0A4W5L1H7-F1
#
_entry.id   AF-A0A4W5L1H7-F1
#
_cell.length_a   1.000
_cell.length_b   1.000
_cell.length_c   1.000
_cell.angle_alpha   90.00
_cell.angle_beta   90.00
_cell.angle_gamma   90.00
#
_symmetry.space_group_name_H-M   'P 1'
#
loop_
_entity.id
_entity.type
_entity.pdbx_description
1 polymer ?
#
loop_
_entity_poly.entity_id
_entity_poly.type
_entity_poly.pdbx_seq_one_letter_code
_entity_poly.pdbx_strand_id
1 'polypeptide(L)'
;MARVTGKRWPIVGNRLVSEFPYIESEVRYAVKEYACTAIDVIARRTRLGFLNVQAADEALPRIVDIMGKMLDWSDAKRTVRHKLLFLSTRL
;
A
#
# COMPACT_ATOMS: atom_id res chain seq x y z
N MET A 1 11.72 -9.22 15.17
CA MET A 1 12.54 -9.67 14.03
C MET A 1 11.64 -10.04 12.87
N ALA A 2 12.03 -9.71 11.64
CA ALA A 2 11.27 -10.08 10.45
C ALA A 2 11.58 -11.53 10.05
N ARG A 3 10.54 -12.34 9.78
CA ARG A 3 10.68 -13.76 9.45
C ARG A 3 11.11 -13.96 7.99
N VAL A 4 12.01 -14.91 7.77
CA VAL A 4 12.49 -15.31 6.44
C VAL A 4 11.37 -16.09 5.75
N THR A 5 11.06 -15.73 4.51
CA THR A 5 9.88 -16.23 3.76
C THR A 5 10.16 -17.51 2.96
N GLY A 6 11.40 -18.00 2.93
CA GLY A 6 11.80 -19.23 2.21
C GLY A 6 11.66 -19.16 0.68
N LYS A 7 11.21 -18.03 0.13
CA LYS A 7 11.10 -17.75 -1.31
C LYS A 7 12.39 -17.10 -1.81
N ARG A 8 12.71 -17.29 -3.10
CA ARG A 8 13.85 -16.60 -3.75
C ARG A 8 13.77 -15.08 -3.58
N TRP A 9 12.55 -14.54 -3.62
CA TRP A 9 12.26 -13.14 -3.33
C TRP A 9 10.78 -12.99 -2.90
N PRO A 10 10.42 -12.11 -1.95
CA PRO A 10 11.31 -11.40 -1.05
C PRO A 10 11.87 -12.39 -0.03
N ILE A 11 13.11 -12.15 0.40
CA ILE A 11 13.80 -13.00 1.39
C ILE A 11 13.15 -12.80 2.77
N VAL A 12 12.58 -11.62 3.00
CA VAL A 12 11.97 -11.20 4.26
C VAL A 12 10.73 -10.36 3.99
N GLY A 13 9.65 -10.60 4.74
CA GLY A 13 8.44 -9.78 4.71
C GLY A 13 7.36 -10.27 3.74
N ASN A 14 6.17 -9.66 3.84
CA ASN A 14 5.01 -10.01 3.03
C ASN A 14 4.91 -9.11 1.80
N ARG A 15 4.57 -9.69 0.66
CA ARG A 15 4.23 -8.92 -0.55
C ARG A 15 2.87 -8.25 -0.39
N LEU A 16 2.72 -7.09 -1.01
CA LEU A 16 1.44 -6.39 -1.16
C LEU A 16 0.52 -7.10 -2.17
N VAL A 17 1.08 -7.48 -3.31
CA VAL A 17 0.41 -8.23 -4.38
C VAL A 17 1.36 -9.33 -4.85
N SER A 18 0.86 -10.53 -5.13
CA SER A 18 1.71 -11.66 -5.54
C SER A 18 2.51 -11.39 -6.81
N GLU A 19 1.93 -10.64 -7.75
CA GLU A 19 2.50 -10.40 -9.08
C GLU A 19 3.58 -9.31 -9.09
N PHE A 20 3.59 -8.42 -8.10
CA PHE A 20 4.50 -7.27 -8.08
C PHE A 20 5.56 -7.36 -6.99
N PRO A 21 6.76 -6.79 -7.21
CA PRO A 21 7.85 -6.82 -6.26
C PRO A 21 7.72 -5.73 -5.19
N TYR A 22 6.53 -5.56 -4.59
CA TYR A 22 6.31 -4.59 -3.51
C TYR A 22 5.98 -5.30 -2.21
N ILE A 23 6.52 -4.80 -1.11
CA ILE A 23 6.40 -5.42 0.23
C ILE A 23 5.78 -4.47 1.26
N GLU A 24 5.13 -5.03 2.27
CA GLU A 24 4.48 -4.26 3.33
C GLU A 24 5.45 -3.33 4.09
N SER A 25 6.72 -3.71 4.19
CA SER A 25 7.75 -2.87 4.84
C SER A 25 8.05 -1.60 4.08
N GLU A 26 7.90 -1.58 2.75
CA GLU A 26 8.05 -0.36 1.96
C GLU A 26 6.95 0.65 2.29
N VAL A 27 5.72 0.20 2.55
CA VAL A 27 4.63 1.07 3.00
C VAL A 27 4.94 1.68 4.35
N ARG A 28 5.43 0.86 5.30
CA ARG A 28 5.83 1.34 6.63
C ARG A 28 6.98 2.35 6.55
N TYR A 29 7.91 2.11 5.64
CA TYR A 29 9.03 3.02 5.40
C TYR A 29 8.54 4.33 4.74
N ALA A 30 7.64 4.26 3.76
CA ALA A 30 7.04 5.43 3.14
C ALA A 30 6.31 6.33 4.15
N VAL A 31 5.62 5.75 5.15
CA VAL A 31 5.00 6.53 6.23
C VAL A 31 6.04 7.30 7.06
N LYS A 32 7.21 6.70 7.32
CA LYS A 32 8.33 7.40 7.99
C LYS A 32 8.90 8.52 7.12
N GLU A 33 8.85 8.37 5.80
CA GLU A 33 9.21 9.41 4.82
C GLU A 33 8.04 10.35 4.49
N TYR A 34 7.18 10.63 5.48
CA TYR A 34 6.08 11.60 5.39
C TYR A 34 5.01 11.28 4.32
N ALA A 35 4.79 10.01 3.98
CA ALA A 35 3.61 9.62 3.21
C ALA A 35 2.35 9.73 4.07
N CYS A 36 1.57 10.79 3.83
CA CYS A 36 0.36 11.09 4.60
C CYS A 36 -0.92 10.51 3.97
N THR A 37 -0.87 10.04 2.72
CA THR A 37 -2.04 9.47 2.02
C THR A 37 -1.72 8.16 1.29
N ALA A 38 -2.74 7.32 1.10
CA ALA A 38 -2.59 6.07 0.34
C ALA A 38 -2.24 6.31 -1.14
N ILE A 39 -2.66 7.47 -1.69
CA ILE A 39 -2.32 7.91 -3.05
C ILE A 39 -0.80 8.09 -3.17
N ASP A 40 -0.12 8.60 -2.15
CA ASP A 40 1.32 8.80 -2.18
C ASP A 40 2.08 7.48 -2.33
N VAL A 41 1.58 6.43 -1.67
CA VAL A 41 2.16 5.09 -1.75
C VAL A 41 1.86 4.45 -3.11
N ILE A 42 0.62 4.51 -3.58
CA ILE A 42 0.19 3.83 -4.82
C ILE A 42 0.67 4.55 -6.08
N ALA A 43 0.57 5.88 -6.13
CA ALA A 43 0.90 6.66 -7.32
C ALA A 43 2.37 7.07 -7.36
N ARG A 44 2.99 7.43 -6.22
CA ARG A 44 4.34 8.02 -6.22
C ARG A 44 5.45 7.05 -5.82
N ARG A 45 5.19 6.11 -4.91
CA ARG A 45 6.23 5.18 -4.39
C ARG A 45 6.26 3.82 -5.07
N THR A 46 5.10 3.23 -5.32
CA THR A 46 5.00 1.96 -6.06
C THR A 46 4.70 2.19 -7.53
N ARG A 47 3.95 3.26 -7.89
CA ARG A 47 3.37 3.47 -9.22
C ARG A 47 2.46 2.33 -9.68
N LEU A 48 1.95 1.51 -8.76
CA LEU A 48 1.01 0.43 -9.05
C LEU A 48 -0.23 0.94 -9.78
N GLY A 49 -0.73 2.12 -9.39
CA GLY A 49 -1.90 2.73 -10.03
C GLY A 49 -1.71 3.06 -11.51
N PHE A 50 -0.46 3.25 -11.97
CA PHE A 50 -0.16 3.48 -13.38
C PHE A 50 0.11 2.18 -14.15
N LEU A 51 0.65 1.17 -13.47
CA LEU A 51 1.02 -0.11 -14.09
C LEU A 51 -0.17 -1.06 -14.24
N ASN A 52 -0.95 -1.22 -13.17
CA ASN A 52 -2.10 -2.11 -13.14
C ASN A 52 -3.11 -1.65 -12.10
N VAL A 53 -4.23 -1.14 -12.58
CA VAL A 53 -5.33 -0.63 -11.74
C VAL A 53 -5.95 -1.73 -10.89
N GLN A 54 -6.04 -2.97 -11.39
CA GLN A 54 -6.59 -4.09 -10.63
C GLN A 54 -5.67 -4.50 -9.47
N ALA A 55 -4.36 -4.57 -9.72
CA ALA A 55 -3.39 -4.85 -8.66
C ALA A 55 -3.31 -3.71 -7.63
N ALA A 56 -3.47 -2.47 -8.07
CA ALA A 56 -3.56 -1.33 -7.16
C ALA A 56 -4.81 -1.40 -6.27
N ASP A 57 -5.95 -1.84 -6.82
CA ASP A 57 -7.21 -2.03 -6.08
C ASP A 57 -7.08 -3.16 -5.04
N GLU A 58 -6.45 -4.28 -5.41
CA GLU A 58 -6.17 -5.38 -4.47
C GLU A 58 -5.21 -4.96 -3.34
N ALA A 59 -4.20 -4.14 -3.66
CA ALA A 59 -3.23 -3.65 -2.67
C ALA A 59 -3.79 -2.57 -1.73
N LEU A 60 -4.75 -1.77 -2.20
CA LEU A 60 -5.29 -0.60 -1.51
C LEU A 60 -5.78 -0.90 -0.07
N PRO A 61 -6.63 -1.91 0.20
CA PRO A 61 -7.11 -2.19 1.55
C PRO A 61 -5.96 -2.53 2.51
N ARG A 62 -4.94 -3.25 2.02
CA ARG A 62 -3.78 -3.61 2.82
C ARG A 62 -2.91 -2.40 3.14
N ILE A 63 -2.70 -1.50 2.18
CA ILE A 63 -1.96 -0.25 2.37
C ILE A 63 -2.68 0.64 3.40
N VAL A 64 -4.00 0.79 3.28
CA VAL A 64 -4.81 1.60 4.21
C VAL A 64 -4.77 1.03 5.63
N ASP A 65 -4.81 -0.30 5.81
CA ASP A 65 -4.66 -0.92 7.14
C ASP A 65 -3.28 -0.62 7.76
N ILE A 66 -2.19 -0.78 6.98
CA ILE A 66 -0.84 -0.51 7.46
C ILE A 66 -0.66 0.97 7.80
N MET A 67 -1.04 1.88 6.91
CA MET A 67 -0.95 3.32 7.13
C MET A 67 -1.84 3.74 8.30
N GLY A 68 -3.05 3.18 8.39
CA GLY A 68 -4.00 3.47 9.45
C GLY A 68 -3.50 3.03 10.84
N LYS A 69 -2.70 1.96 10.92
CA LYS A 69 -2.02 1.54 12.16
C LYS A 69 -0.84 2.42 12.53
N MET A 70 -0.10 2.93 11.54
CA MET A 70 1.09 3.74 11.77
C MET A 70 0.77 5.22 12.09
N LEU A 71 -0.30 5.75 11.51
CA LEU A 71 -0.72 7.15 11.63
C LEU A 71 -1.94 7.35 12.54
N ASP A 72 -2.35 6.30 13.25
CA ASP A 72 -3.50 6.26 14.15
C ASP A 72 -4.79 6.86 13.53
N TRP A 73 -5.12 6.38 12.32
CA TRP A 73 -6.34 6.83 11.64
C TRP A 73 -7.56 6.18 12.27
N SER A 74 -8.48 7.01 12.76
CA SER A 74 -9.86 6.64 13.09
C SER A 74 -10.55 5.97 11.89
N ASP A 75 -11.39 4.95 12.13
CA ASP A 75 -12.06 4.17 11.06
C ASP A 75 -12.79 5.02 10.02
N ALA A 76 -13.40 6.14 10.43
CA ALA A 76 -14.03 7.10 9.52
C ALA A 76 -13.07 7.65 8.43
N LYS A 77 -11.80 7.88 8.77
CA LYS A 77 -10.78 8.36 7.81
C LYS A 77 -10.28 7.25 6.88
N ARG A 78 -10.34 5.99 7.31
CA ARG A 78 -9.98 4.83 6.47
C ARG A 78 -11.01 4.63 5.36
N THR A 79 -12.30 4.73 5.66
CA THR A 79 -13.39 4.56 4.70
C THR A 79 -13.44 5.67 3.64
N VAL A 80 -13.25 6.94 4.05
CA VAL A 80 -13.29 8.09 3.12
C VAL A 80 -12.17 8.01 2.06
N ARG A 81 -10.98 7.55 2.45
CA ARG A 81 -9.83 7.43 1.54
C ARG A 81 -9.87 6.21 0.66
N HIS A 82 -10.60 5.16 1.06
CA HIS A 82 -10.88 4.00 0.22
C HIS A 82 -11.74 4.38 -1.01
N LYS A 83 -12.68 5.31 -0.85
CA LYS A 83 -13.61 5.73 -1.92
C LYS A 83 -13.03 6.78 -2.87
N LEU A 84 -12.16 7.66 -2.39
CA LEU A 84 -11.62 8.77 -3.20
C LEU A 84 -10.74 8.30 -4.36
N LEU A 85 -10.03 7.17 -4.23
CA LEU A 85 -9.22 6.62 -5.32
C LEU A 85 -10.08 6.14 -6.50
N PHE A 86 -11.20 5.47 -6.23
CA PHE A 86 -12.03 4.87 -7.28
C PHE A 86 -12.76 5.92 -8.14
N LEU A 87 -13.18 7.04 -7.54
CA LEU A 87 -13.87 8.11 -8.27
C LEU A 87 -12.94 8.99 -9.11
N SER A 88 -11.65 9.09 -8.77
CA SER A 88 -10.72 10.01 -9.43
C SER A 88 -9.90 9.38 -10.57
N THR A 89 -9.88 8.05 -10.71
CA THR A 89 -8.96 7.36 -11.65
C THR A 89 -9.66 6.76 -12.87
N ARG A 90 -10.91 7.16 -13.15
CA ARG A 90 -11.53 7.02 -14.49
C ARG A 90 -11.24 8.29 -15.32
N LEU A 91 -9.97 8.53 -15.62
CA LEU A 91 -9.54 9.42 -16.70
C LEU A 91 -8.51 8.67 -17.54
#